data_AF-A0A314XYU1-F1
#
_entry.id   AF-A0A314XYU1-F1
#
_cell.length_a   1.000
_cell.length_b   1.000
_cell.length_c   1.000
_cell.angle_alpha   90.00
_cell.angle_beta   90.00
_cell.angle_gamma   90.00
#
_symmetry.space_group_name_H-M   'P 1'
#
loop_
_entity.id
_entity.type
_entity.pdbx_description
1 polymer ?
#
loop_
_entity_poly.entity_id
_entity_poly.type
_entity_poly.pdbx_seq_one_letter_code
_entity_poly.pdbx_strand_id
1 'polypeptide(L)' 'MRSRKHRAKAMKIAAVADGVNSVAFNGEKKDQMVITGDGVDATSLALCLRKKVGHANLVNVEEVVEEI' A
#
# COMPACT_ATOMS: atom_id res chain seq x y z
N MET A 1 9.26 -1.93 -8.57
CA MET A 1 9.40 -0.51 -8.14
C MET A 1 10.88 -0.12 -8.10
N ARG A 2 11.40 0.70 -9.04
CA ARG A 2 12.87 0.77 -9.32
C ARG A 2 13.63 2.00 -8.77
N SER A 3 12.97 3.01 -8.21
CA SER A 3 13.67 4.22 -7.70
C SER A 3 13.10 4.75 -6.38
N ARG A 4 13.89 5.53 -5.64
CA ARG A 4 13.44 6.20 -4.39
C ARG A 4 12.27 7.16 -4.64
N LYS A 5 12.26 7.88 -5.77
CA LYS A 5 11.18 8.80 -6.16
C LYS A 5 9.83 8.08 -6.32
N HIS A 6 9.82 6.91 -6.98
CA HIS A 6 8.60 6.11 -7.13
C HIS A 6 8.10 5.56 -5.79
N ARG A 7 9.01 5.09 -4.93
CA ARG A 7 8.67 4.61 -3.57
C ARG A 7 8.05 5.71 -2.72
N ALA A 8 8.67 6.89 -2.68
CA ALA A 8 8.14 8.04 -1.95
C ALA A 8 6.76 8.48 -2.46
N LYS A 9 6.54 8.46 -3.78
CA LYS A 9 5.23 8.78 -4.37
C LYS A 9 4.16 7.74 -4.00
N ALA A 10 4.48 6.45 -4.09
CA ALA A 10 3.56 5.39 -3.73
C ALA A 10 3.19 5.44 -2.24
N MET A 11 4.18 5.63 -1.37
CA MET A 11 3.98 5.76 0.07
C MET A 11 3.10 6.97 0.41
N LYS A 12 3.33 8.13 -0.23
CA LYS A 12 2.47 9.30 -0.05
C LYS A 12 1.02 9.03 -0.45
N ILE A 13 0.79 8.31 -1.55
CA ILE A 13 -0.57 7.98 -1.99
C ILE A 13 -1.26 7.02 -1.03
N ALA A 14 -0.54 6.02 -0.54
CA ALA A 14 -1.06 5.08 0.44
C ALA A 14 -1.35 5.74 1.79
N ALA A 15 -0.46 6.58 2.28
CA ALA A 15 -0.60 7.22 3.59
C ALA A 15 -1.73 8.26 3.66
N VAL A 16 -2.19 8.80 2.53
CA VAL A 16 -3.32 9.74 2.47
C VAL A 16 -4.64 9.06 2.13
N ALA A 17 -4.65 7.73 1.95
CA ALA A 17 -5.88 7.01 1.68
C ALA A 17 -6.71 6.87 2.96
N ASP A 18 -8.03 6.97 2.81
CA ASP A 18 -8.94 6.90 3.94
C ASP A 18 -8.84 5.53 4.64
N GLY A 19 -8.89 5.58 5.97
CA GLY A 19 -8.79 4.40 6.82
C GLY A 19 -7.36 3.89 7.07
N VAL A 20 -6.35 4.41 6.37
CA VAL A 20 -4.96 3.95 6.54
C VAL A 20 -4.35 4.47 7.84
N ASN A 21 -3.81 3.55 8.64
CA ASN A 21 -3.09 3.85 9.88
C ASN A 21 -1.57 3.70 9.71
N SER A 22 -1.13 2.71 8.95
CA SER A 22 0.30 2.44 8.71
C SER A 22 0.58 1.98 7.29
N VAL A 23 1.75 2.35 6.78
CA VAL A 23 2.25 1.95 5.45
C VAL A 23 3.74 1.60 5.57
N ALA A 24 4.11 0.40 5.13
CA ALA A 24 5.50 -0.05 5.11
C ALA A 24 5.84 -0.72 3.78
N PHE A 25 7.11 -0.63 3.36
CA PHE A 25 7.62 -1.46 2.27
C PHE A 25 8.29 -2.71 2.82
N ASN A 26 7.81 -3.87 2.37
CA ASN A 26 8.36 -5.19 2.70
C ASN A 26 9.10 -5.80 1.50
N GLY A 27 9.81 -6.90 1.78
CA GLY A 27 10.61 -7.65 0.82
C GLY A 27 12.01 -7.06 0.60
N GLU A 28 12.97 -7.91 0.22
CA GLU A 28 14.37 -7.51 -0.02
C GLU A 28 14.48 -6.41 -1.09
N LYS A 29 13.61 -6.47 -2.10
CA LYS A 29 13.56 -5.49 -3.20
C LYS A 29 12.75 -4.24 -2.85
N LYS A 30 12.10 -4.19 -1.69
CA LYS A 30 11.18 -3.11 -1.27
C LYS A 30 10.14 -2.80 -2.35
N ASP A 31 9.60 -3.85 -2.95
CA ASP A 31 8.63 -3.81 -4.04
C ASP A 31 7.22 -4.21 -3.60
N GLN A 32 7.08 -4.79 -2.40
CA GLN A 32 5.80 -5.05 -1.76
C GLN A 32 5.50 -3.96 -0.73
N MET A 33 4.26 -3.50 -0.71
CA MET A 33 3.79 -2.49 0.23
C MET A 33 2.70 -3.11 1.10
N VAL A 34 2.89 -3.05 2.41
CA VAL A 34 1.93 -3.49 3.41
C VAL A 34 1.24 -2.26 3.96
N ILE A 35 -0.08 -2.33 4.05
CA ILE A 35 -0.93 -1.23 4.48
C ILE A 35 -1.86 -1.79 5.55
N THR A 36 -1.91 -1.12 6.69
CA THR A 36 -2.76 -1.49 7.82
C THR A 36 -3.66 -0.32 8.14
N GLY A 37 -4.93 -0.60 8.41
CA GLY A 37 -5.93 0.44 8.66
C GLY A 37 -7.32 -0.15 8.83
N ASP A 38 -8.25 0.70 9.26
CA ASP A 38 -9.66 0.37 9.45
C ASP A 38 -10.47 1.05 8.33
N GLY A 39 -11.31 0.28 7.63
CA GLY A 39 -12.11 0.79 6.52
C GLY A 39 -11.33 1.08 5.25
N VAL A 40 -10.15 0.47 5.07
CA VAL A 40 -9.32 0.68 3.87
C VAL A 40 -9.97 0.03 2.65
N ASP A 41 -10.36 0.82 1.66
CA ASP A 41 -10.75 0.32 0.34
C ASP A 41 -9.51 -0.10 -0.46
N ALA A 42 -9.14 -1.37 -0.32
CA ALA A 42 -8.00 -1.96 -0.99
C ALA A 42 -8.10 -1.88 -2.53
N THR A 43 -9.31 -1.96 -3.09
CA THR A 43 -9.54 -1.93 -4.55
C THR A 43 -9.28 -0.54 -5.10
N SER A 44 -9.89 0.49 -4.49
CA SER A 44 -9.68 1.88 -4.87
C SER A 44 -8.22 2.29 -4.70
N LEU A 45 -7.56 1.83 -3.63
CA LEU A 45 -6.16 2.12 -3.40
C LEU A 45 -5.24 1.50 -4.45
N ALA A 46 -5.44 0.21 -4.77
CA ALA A 46 -4.71 -0.46 -5.84
C ALA A 46 -4.93 0.22 -7.20
N LEU A 47 -6.15 0.65 -7.50
CA LEU A 47 -6.46 1.40 -8.72
C LEU A 47 -5.75 2.77 -8.76
N CYS A 48 -5.73 3.48 -7.65
CA CYS A 48 -5.08 4.79 -7.55
C CYS A 48 -3.56 4.66 -7.76
N LEU A 49 -2.94 3.62 -7.19
CA LEU A 49 -1.53 3.29 -7.39
C LEU A 49 -1.25 2.91 -8.86
N ARG A 50 -2.10 2.07 -9.47
CA ARG A 50 -2.02 1.73 -10.91
C ARG A 50 -1.98 2.96 -11.79
N LYS A 51 -2.86 3.93 -11.53
CA LYS A 51 -2.98 5.16 -12.31
C LYS A 51 -1.81 6.14 -12.06
N LYS A 52 -1.38 6.32 -10.81
CA LYS A 52 -0.44 7.41 -10.44
C LYS A 52 1.02 6.98 -10.34
N VAL A 53 1.30 5.71 -10.08
CA VAL A 53 2.66 5.18 -9.87
C VAL A 53 3.06 4.25 -11.02
N GLY A 54 2.11 3.47 -11.53
CA GLY A 54 2.34 2.43 -12.54
C GLY A 54 1.88 1.07 -12.02
N HIS A 55 2.35 -0.02 -12.60
CA HIS A 55 1.90 -1.38 -12.23
C HIS A 55 1.93 -1.64 -10.72
N ALA A 56 0.75 -1.91 -10.16
CA ALA A 56 0.53 -2.30 -8.78
C ALA A 56 -0.50 -3.43 -8.77
N ASN A 57 -0.23 -4.53 -8.08
CA ASN A 57 -1.17 -5.64 -7.93
C ASN A 57 -1.51 -5.80 -6.46
N LEU A 58 -2.78 -6.07 -6.20
CA LEU A 58 -3.25 -6.45 -4.88
C LEU A 58 -2.91 -7.95 -4.70
N VAL A 59 -2.09 -8.24 -3.70
CA VAL A 59 -1.51 -9.58 -3.49
C VAL A 59 -2.30 -10.35 -2.43
N ASN A 60 -2.54 -9.71 -1.29
CA ASN A 60 -3.32 -10.25 -0.18
C ASN A 60 -4.13 -9.12 0.47
N VAL A 61 -5.30 -9.47 0.98
CA VAL A 61 -6.12 -8.62 1.86
C VAL A 61 -6.60 -9.53 2.98
N GLU A 62 -6.19 -9.19 4.19
CA GLU A 62 -6.52 -9.95 5.39
C GLU A 62 -6.94 -8.98 6.49
N GLU A 63 -7.83 -9.45 7.35
CA GLU A 63 -8.17 -8.74 8.57
C GLU A 63 -7.06 -8.95 9.59
N VAL A 64 -6.62 -7.86 10.23
CA VAL A 64 -5.62 -7.96 11.29
C VAL A 64 -6.32 -8.44 12.54
N VAL A 65 -6.19 -9.73 12.82
CA VAL A 65 -6.66 -10.31 14.08
C VAL A 65 -5.60 -9.99 15.13
N GLU A 66 -5.91 -9.10 16.07
CA GLU A 66 -5.10 -8.95 17.28
C GLU A 66 -5.33 -10.21 18.13
N GLU A 67 -4.33 -11.09 18.21
CA GLU A 67 -4.35 -12.19 19.17
C GLU A 67 -4.26 -11.59 20.59
N ILE A 68 -5.36 -11.69 21.34
CA ILE A 68 -5.50 -11.27 22.74
C ILE A 68 -4.96 -12.36 23.67
#